data_AF-A0A349N9X1-F1
#
_entry.id   AF-A0A349N9X1-F1
#
_cell.length_a   1.000
_cell.length_b   1.000
_cell.length_c   1.000
_cell.angle_alpha   90.00
_cell.angle_beta   90.00
_cell.angle_gamma   90.00
#
_symmetry.space_group_name_H-M   'P 1'
#
loop_
_entity.id
_entity.type
_entity.pdbx_description
1 polymer ?
#
loop_
_entity_poly.entity_id
_entity_poly.type
_entity_poly.pdbx_seq_one_letter_code
_entity_poly.pdbx_strand_id
1 'polypeptide(L)'
;MLATNIYPWLTFYRRQGRDFEANLESSIKEIKQSGADSLEPILSTPEKTNQLADVLIDKGVSMVSAYVNSKLHEKADVQESIDTVLKLTRIAQDR
;
A
#
# COMPACT_ATOMS: atom_id res chain seq x y z
N MET A 1 -12.91 12.11 -4.61
CA MET A 1 -11.68 11.48 -4.15
C MET A 1 -11.57 11.61 -2.65
N LEU A 2 -11.73 10.50 -1.96
CA LEU A 2 -11.57 10.35 -0.52
C LEU A 2 -10.55 9.23 -0.29
N ALA A 3 -9.35 9.62 0.14
CA ALA A 3 -8.28 8.70 0.45
C ALA A 3 -8.35 8.22 1.89
N THR A 4 -7.96 6.96 2.12
CA THR A 4 -7.79 6.39 3.45
C THR A 4 -6.37 5.90 3.63
N ASN A 5 -5.78 6.23 4.78
CA ASN A 5 -4.51 5.65 5.18
C ASN A 5 -4.68 4.16 5.49
N ILE A 6 -3.71 3.31 5.17
CA ILE A 6 -3.80 1.87 5.46
C ILE A 6 -3.73 1.53 6.96
N TYR A 7 -3.16 2.40 7.80
CA TYR A 7 -2.89 2.10 9.21
C TYR A 7 -4.15 1.76 10.05
N PRO A 8 -5.27 2.51 9.97
CA PRO A 8 -6.49 2.13 10.67
C PRO A 8 -7.02 0.75 10.24
N TRP A 9 -6.95 0.41 8.96
CA TRP A 9 -7.40 -0.88 8.44
C TRP A 9 -6.61 -2.03 9.05
N LEU A 10 -5.28 -1.98 9.00
CA LEU A 10 -4.41 -2.97 9.63
C LEU A 10 -4.68 -3.10 11.13
N THR A 11 -4.88 -1.96 11.80
CA THR A 11 -5.15 -1.93 13.24
C THR A 11 -6.45 -2.64 13.60
N PHE A 12 -7.54 -2.34 12.90
CA PHE A 12 -8.85 -2.90 13.20
C PHE A 12 -9.01 -4.34 12.72
N TYR A 13 -8.42 -4.72 11.58
CA TYR A 13 -8.34 -6.12 11.15
C TYR A 13 -7.67 -6.98 12.21
N ARG A 14 -6.50 -6.56 12.70
CA ARG A 14 -5.78 -7.27 13.77
C ARG A 14 -6.60 -7.39 15.05
N ARG A 15 -7.32 -6.33 15.45
CA ARG A 15 -8.21 -6.37 16.65
C ARG A 15 -9.37 -7.34 16.49
N GLN A 16 -9.79 -7.62 15.26
CA GLN A 16 -10.83 -8.60 14.93
C GLN A 16 -10.27 -10.00 14.68
N GLY A 17 -8.96 -10.23 14.84
CA GLY A 17 -8.31 -11.50 14.50
C GLY A 17 -8.28 -11.80 13.00
N ARG A 18 -8.36 -10.78 12.15
CA ARG A 18 -8.32 -10.87 10.69
C ARG A 18 -6.97 -10.40 10.17
N ASP A 19 -6.57 -10.94 9.02
CA ASP A 19 -5.42 -10.49 8.26
C ASP A 19 -5.89 -9.75 7.00
N PHE A 20 -5.40 -8.52 6.81
CA PHE A 20 -5.76 -7.68 5.68
C PHE A 20 -5.21 -8.24 4.36
N GLU A 21 -4.01 -8.83 4.40
CA GLU A 21 -3.33 -9.34 3.21
C GLU A 21 -3.80 -10.75 2.82
N ALA A 22 -4.41 -11.51 3.73
CA ALA A 22 -4.88 -12.88 3.47
C ALA A 22 -5.91 -12.97 2.33
N ASN A 23 -6.72 -11.93 2.12
CA ASN A 23 -7.60 -11.80 0.96
C ASN A 23 -7.70 -10.33 0.54
N LEU A 24 -6.72 -9.90 -0.25
CA LEU A 24 -6.57 -8.50 -0.64
C LEU A 24 -7.79 -7.96 -1.41
N GLU A 25 -8.39 -8.76 -2.29
CA GLU A 25 -9.59 -8.37 -3.03
C GLU A 25 -10.77 -8.05 -2.09
N SER A 26 -11.01 -8.90 -1.10
CA SER A 26 -12.07 -8.67 -0.11
C SER A 26 -11.78 -7.43 0.73
N SER A 27 -10.52 -7.25 1.14
CA SER A 27 -10.11 -6.10 1.96
C SER A 27 -10.23 -4.77 1.21
N ILE A 28 -9.81 -4.73 -0.05
CA ILE A 28 -9.98 -3.54 -0.91
C ILE A 28 -11.47 -3.26 -1.20
N LYS A 29 -12.31 -4.31 -1.31
CA LYS A 29 -13.76 -4.14 -1.42
C LYS A 29 -14.37 -3.48 -0.17
N GLU A 30 -13.92 -3.84 1.03
CA GLU A 30 -14.36 -3.20 2.28
C GLU A 30 -13.98 -1.71 2.33
N ILE A 31 -12.80 -1.33 1.83
CA ILE A 31 -12.40 0.08 1.67
C ILE A 31 -13.40 0.82 0.77
N LYS A 32 -13.74 0.24 -0.39
CA LYS A 32 -14.71 0.87 -1.30
C LYS A 32 -16.09 1.01 -0.67
N GLN A 33 -16.52 0.01 0.09
CA GLN A 33 -17.79 0.02 0.82
C GLN A 33 -17.83 1.06 1.95
N SER A 34 -16.68 1.45 2.51
CA SER A 34 -16.60 2.54 3.50
C SER A 34 -16.77 3.93 2.88
N GLY A 35 -16.84 4.03 1.55
CA GLY A 35 -16.94 5.28 0.81
C GLY A 35 -15.60 5.90 0.41
N ALA A 36 -14.47 5.25 0.73
CA ALA A 36 -13.17 5.65 0.22
C ALA A 36 -12.99 5.15 -1.22
N ASP A 37 -12.48 6.00 -2.10
CA ASP A 37 -12.18 5.65 -3.50
C ASP A 37 -10.67 5.59 -3.78
N SER A 38 -9.86 5.84 -2.75
CA SER A 38 -8.40 5.82 -2.83
C SER A 38 -7.77 5.25 -1.55
N LEU A 39 -6.64 4.57 -1.70
CA LEU A 39 -5.84 3.99 -0.61
C LEU A 39 -4.44 4.61 -0.58
N GLU A 40 -3.93 4.85 0.63
CA GLU A 40 -2.53 5.20 0.88
C GLU A 40 -1.82 3.99 1.54
N PRO A 41 -1.22 3.07 0.76
CA PRO A 41 -0.65 1.83 1.28
C PRO A 41 0.78 2.00 1.80
N ILE A 42 1.31 0.93 2.41
CA ILE A 42 2.73 0.77 2.67
C ILE A 42 3.30 -0.19 1.63
N LEU A 43 4.24 0.29 0.81
CA LEU A 43 4.95 -0.55 -0.15
C LEU A 43 6.13 -1.24 0.54
N SER A 44 6.36 -2.51 0.22
CA SER A 44 7.37 -3.35 0.88
C SER A 44 8.30 -4.04 -0.11
N THR A 45 7.77 -4.89 -0.99
CA THR A 45 8.56 -5.57 -2.04
C THR A 45 7.94 -5.32 -3.42
N PRO A 46 8.74 -5.47 -4.51
CA PRO A 46 8.22 -5.36 -5.87
C PRO A 46 7.03 -6.27 -6.16
N GLU A 47 7.07 -7.51 -5.66
CA GLU A 47 6.04 -8.53 -5.91
C GLU A 47 4.73 -8.13 -5.23
N LYS A 48 4.79 -7.75 -3.94
CA LYS A 48 3.62 -7.26 -3.19
C LYS A 48 3.07 -5.96 -3.77
N THR A 49 3.94 -5.07 -4.25
CA THR A 49 3.54 -3.80 -4.87
C THR A 49 2.78 -4.06 -6.17
N ASN A 50 3.24 -4.98 -7.03
CA ASN A 50 2.52 -5.37 -8.23
C ASN A 50 1.16 -5.99 -7.89
N GLN A 51 1.13 -6.95 -6.98
CA GLN A 51 -0.11 -7.60 -6.56
C GLN A 51 -1.14 -6.60 -6.03
N LEU A 52 -0.71 -5.65 -5.21
CA LEU A 52 -1.57 -4.59 -4.70
C LEU A 52 -2.10 -3.69 -5.82
N ALA A 53 -1.21 -3.25 -6.72
CA ALA A 53 -1.60 -2.40 -7.85
C ALA A 53 -2.66 -3.08 -8.73
N ASP A 54 -2.46 -4.36 -9.07
CA ASP A 54 -3.40 -5.13 -9.89
C ASP A 54 -4.80 -5.21 -9.23
N VAL A 55 -4.85 -5.48 -7.90
CA VAL A 55 -6.12 -5.54 -7.16
C VAL A 55 -6.80 -4.18 -7.05
N LEU A 56 -6.03 -3.11 -6.82
CA LEU A 56 -6.56 -1.75 -6.74
C LEU A 56 -7.21 -1.33 -8.07
N ILE A 57 -6.55 -1.62 -9.20
CA ILE A 57 -7.08 -1.37 -10.55
C ILE A 57 -8.37 -2.17 -10.78
N ASP A 58 -8.37 -3.47 -10.52
CA ASP A 58 -9.55 -4.34 -10.70
C ASP A 58 -10.76 -3.84 -9.88
N LYS A 59 -10.53 -3.38 -8.65
CA LYS A 59 -11.61 -2.86 -7.79
C LYS A 59 -11.93 -1.38 -8.03
N GLY A 60 -11.20 -0.69 -8.91
CA GLY A 60 -11.36 0.74 -9.18
C GLY A 60 -11.14 1.59 -7.93
N VAL A 61 -10.08 1.30 -7.18
CA VAL A 61 -9.58 2.09 -6.04
C VAL A 61 -8.24 2.68 -6.45
N SER A 62 -8.08 4.00 -6.30
CA SER A 62 -6.83 4.68 -6.71
C SER A 62 -5.75 4.60 -5.64
N MET A 63 -4.48 4.64 -6.05
CA MET A 63 -3.34 4.85 -5.15
C MET A 63 -2.80 6.27 -5.35
N VAL A 64 -3.15 7.18 -4.43
CA VAL A 64 -2.86 8.62 -4.58
C VAL A 64 -1.58 9.06 -3.87
N SER A 65 -1.17 8.30 -2.86
CA SER A 65 0.06 8.46 -2.10
C SER A 65 0.46 7.08 -1.58
N ALA A 66 1.72 6.91 -1.18
CA ALA A 66 2.17 5.66 -0.57
C ALA A 66 3.29 5.92 0.43
N TYR A 67 3.40 5.03 1.40
CA TYR A 67 4.47 5.01 2.39
C TYR A 67 5.50 3.95 2.00
N VAL A 68 6.77 4.29 2.13
CA VAL A 68 7.88 3.35 1.98
C VAL A 68 8.79 3.51 3.18
N ASN A 69 9.03 2.43 3.91
CA ASN A 69 9.98 2.46 5.02
C ASN A 69 11.38 2.77 4.46
N SER A 70 12.04 3.78 5.03
CA SER A 70 13.38 4.19 4.61
C SER A 70 14.22 4.57 5.84
N LYS A 71 15.52 4.31 5.77
CA LYS A 71 16.47 4.62 6.84
C LYS A 71 17.47 5.67 6.33
N LEU A 72 17.01 6.92 6.33
CA LEU A 72 17.72 8.04 5.70
C LEU A 72 18.72 8.76 6.61
N HIS A 73 18.77 8.41 7.89
CA HIS A 73 19.69 9.02 8.86
C HIS A 73 21.02 8.27 9.00
N GLU A 74 21.08 7.01 8.56
CA GLU A 74 22.30 6.21 8.61
C GLU A 74 23.02 6.26 7.26
N LYS A 75 24.21 6.87 7.23
CA LYS A 75 24.98 7.07 6.00
C LYS A 75 25.20 5.77 5.21
N ALA A 76 25.35 4.64 5.89
CA ALA A 76 25.55 3.33 5.27
C ALA A 76 24.30 2.83 4.53
N ASP A 77 23.09 3.23 4.95
CA ASP A 77 21.82 2.67 4.48
C ASP A 77 21.08 3.64 3.51
N VAL A 78 21.54 4.89 3.38
CA VAL A 78 20.86 5.94 2.62
C VAL A 78 20.67 5.58 1.14
N GLN A 79 21.72 5.12 0.46
CA GLN A 79 21.64 4.86 -0.97
C GLN A 79 20.68 3.69 -1.26
N GLU A 80 20.81 2.60 -0.52
CA GLU A 80 19.92 1.45 -0.63
C GLU A 80 18.45 1.83 -0.32
N SER A 81 18.23 2.68 0.70
CA SER A 81 16.90 3.20 1.02
C SER A 81 16.30 3.99 -0.13
N ILE A 82 17.07 4.90 -0.74
CA ILE A 82 16.62 5.70 -1.89
C ILE A 82 16.31 4.79 -3.09
N ASP A 83 17.20 3.85 -3.41
CA ASP A 83 17.03 2.93 -4.53
C ASP A 83 15.77 2.07 -4.36
N THR A 84 15.51 1.62 -3.13
CA THR A 84 14.28 0.88 -2.78
C THR A 84 13.04 1.74 -2.97
N VAL A 85 13.04 2.98 -2.47
CA VAL A 85 11.92 3.92 -2.64
C VAL A 85 11.64 4.15 -4.14
N LEU A 86 12.67 4.44 -4.93
CA LEU A 86 12.53 4.68 -6.36
C LEU A 86 12.03 3.44 -7.11
N LYS A 87 12.51 2.25 -6.76
CA LYS A 87 12.08 1.00 -7.40
C LYS A 87 10.60 0.72 -7.14
N LEU A 88 10.15 0.84 -5.89
CA LEU A 88 8.75 0.55 -5.53
C LEU A 88 7.80 1.60 -6.08
N THR A 89 8.19 2.88 -6.04
CA THR A 89 7.36 3.97 -6.57
C THR A 89 7.22 3.93 -8.08
N ARG A 90 8.26 3.53 -8.84
CA ARG A 90 8.13 3.30 -10.29
C ARG A 90 7.13 2.20 -10.62
N ILE A 91 7.18 1.07 -9.92
CA ILE A 91 6.20 -0.02 -10.09
C ILE A 91 4.77 0.49 -9.83
N ALA A 92 4.59 1.33 -8.81
CA ALA A 92 3.29 1.91 -8.50
C ALA A 92 2.82 2.98 -9.52
N GLN A 93 3.75 3.68 -10.18
CA GLN A 93 3.45 4.70 -11.20
C GLN A 93 3.15 4.11 -12.59
N ASP A 94 3.76 2.97 -12.94
CA ASP A 94 3.64 2.32 -14.26
C ASP A 94 2.35 1.48 -14.41
N ARG A 95 1.43 1.58 -13.45
CA ARG A 95 0.19 0.79 -13.34
C ARG A 95 -1.02 1.71 -13.36
#